data_AF-A0AAV4SB54-F1
#
_entry.id   AF-A0AAV4SB54-F1
#
_cell.length_a   1.000
_cell.length_b   1.000
_cell.length_c   1.000
_cell.angle_alpha   90.00
_cell.angle_beta   90.00
_cell.angle_gamma   90.00
#
_symmetry.space_group_name_H-M   'P 1'
#
loop_
_entity.id
_entity.type
_entity.pdbx_description
1 polymer ?
#
loop_
_entity_poly.entity_id
_entity_poly.type
_entity_poly.pdbx_seq_one_letter_code
_entity_poly.pdbx_strand_id
1 'polypeptide(L)'
;MENLIQDHSETLINELALRDELDYEKELKNTFISLVLSIQNKRRQHNCIDKKKNVRNGSINGTEPKYLSTVIPYDPKQGSPSNPTLQILIKILQAINEDSPTVPTLLTDYILKVFCPT
;
A
#
# COMPACT_ATOMS: atom_id res chain seq x y z
N MET A 1 5.79 45.97 -18.09
CA MET A 1 5.62 44.80 -18.99
C MET A 1 6.44 43.62 -18.44
N GLU A 2 7.72 43.82 -18.12
CA GLU A 2 8.57 42.78 -17.49
C GLU A 2 8.05 42.27 -16.14
N ASN A 3 7.62 43.15 -15.22
CA ASN A 3 7.04 42.71 -13.94
C ASN A 3 5.78 41.84 -14.12
N LEU A 4 4.96 42.16 -15.13
CA LEU A 4 3.78 41.37 -15.43
C LEU A 4 4.17 39.99 -15.97
N ILE A 5 5.17 39.93 -16.86
CA ILE A 5 5.70 38.67 -17.39
C ILE A 5 6.31 37.83 -16.25
N GLN A 6 7.00 38.47 -15.31
CA GLN A 6 7.60 37.82 -14.16
C GLN A 6 6.53 37.22 -13.22
N ASP A 7 5.50 37.98 -12.86
CA ASP A 7 4.40 37.50 -12.01
C ASP A 7 3.65 36.32 -12.64
N HIS A 8 3.40 36.38 -13.96
CA HIS A 8 2.77 35.27 -14.67
C HIS A 8 3.68 34.04 -14.72
N SER A 9 4.98 34.22 -14.94
CA SER A 9 5.96 33.12 -14.92
C SER A 9 6.03 32.46 -13.55
N GLU A 10 6.05 33.25 -12.48
CA GLU A 10 6.07 32.73 -11.10
C GLU A 10 4.79 31.96 -10.78
N THR A 11 3.63 32.48 -11.19
CA THR A 11 2.35 31.80 -11.04
C THR A 11 2.35 30.45 -11.76
N LEU A 12 2.82 30.41 -13.03
CA LEU A 12 2.90 29.16 -13.78
C LEU A 12 3.82 28.12 -13.13
N ILE A 13 4.95 28.56 -12.60
CA ILE A 13 5.91 27.65 -11.92
C ILE A 13 5.25 27.05 -10.66
N ASN A 14 4.57 27.87 -9.86
CA ASN A 14 3.91 27.41 -8.65
C ASN A 14 2.76 26.43 -8.96
N GLU A 15 1.92 26.74 -9.96
CA GLU A 15 0.85 25.85 -10.42
C GLU A 15 1.41 24.53 -10.96
N LEU A 16 2.53 24.57 -11.69
CA LEU A 16 3.20 23.37 -12.19
C LEU A 16 3.69 22.48 -11.04
N ALA A 17 4.35 23.08 -10.04
CA ALA A 17 4.83 22.35 -8.87
C ALA A 17 3.68 21.74 -8.05
N LEU A 18 2.59 22.50 -7.85
CA LEU A 18 1.39 22.01 -7.16
C LEU A 18 0.75 20.83 -7.91
N ARG A 19 0.66 20.92 -9.24
CA ARG A 19 0.14 19.83 -10.06
C ARG A 19 0.98 18.57 -9.91
N ASP A 20 2.31 18.69 -9.96
CA ASP A 20 3.21 17.54 -9.84
C ASP A 20 3.11 16.88 -8.45
N GLU A 21 2.91 17.67 -7.39
CA GLU A 21 2.66 17.16 -6.03
C GLU A 21 1.32 16.39 -5.94
N LEU A 22 0.26 16.93 -6.54
CA LEU A 22 -1.05 16.28 -6.59
C LEU A 22 -1.04 14.99 -7.43
N ASP A 23 -0.33 14.99 -8.56
CA ASP A 23 -0.19 13.82 -9.42
C ASP A 23 0.55 12.70 -8.69
N TYR A 24 1.60 13.05 -7.94
CA TYR A 24 2.32 12.10 -7.09
C TYR A 24 1.43 11.49 -6.00
N GLU A 25 0.64 12.31 -5.29
CA GLU A 25 -0.29 11.81 -4.27
C GLU A 25 -1.36 10.88 -4.87
N LYS A 26 -1.87 11.23 -6.05
CA LYS A 26 -2.83 10.42 -6.81
C LYS A 26 -2.23 9.08 -7.22
N GLU A 27 -0.98 9.07 -7.71
CA GLU A 27 -0.29 7.84 -8.08
C GLU A 27 -0.11 6.92 -6.86
N LEU A 28 0.35 7.44 -5.72
CA LEU A 28 0.46 6.67 -4.48
C LEU A 28 -0.86 6.03 -4.06
N LYS A 29 -1.96 6.79 -4.07
CA LYS A 29 -3.30 6.28 -3.73
C LYS A 29 -3.75 5.20 -4.70
N ASN A 30 -3.53 5.38 -6.00
CA ASN A 30 -3.88 4.39 -7.02
C ASN A 30 -3.07 3.10 -6.87
N THR A 31 -1.78 3.19 -6.59
CA THR A 31 -0.92 2.03 -6.31
C THR A 31 -1.42 1.28 -5.07
N PHE A 32 -1.73 2.00 -3.99
CA PHE A 32 -2.25 1.42 -2.77
C PHE A 32 -3.57 0.66 -3.02
N ILE A 33 -4.55 1.32 -3.66
CA ILE A 33 -5.85 0.71 -3.98
C ILE A 33 -5.65 -0.55 -4.83
N SER A 34 -4.81 -0.49 -5.85
CA SER A 34 -4.56 -1.62 -6.76
C SER A 34 -3.95 -2.83 -6.02
N LEU A 35 -3.00 -2.58 -5.11
CA LEU A 35 -2.39 -3.64 -4.28
C LEU A 35 -3.39 -4.25 -3.31
N VAL A 36 -4.19 -3.44 -2.62
CA VAL A 36 -5.23 -3.93 -1.70
C VAL A 36 -6.23 -4.82 -2.45
N LEU A 37 -6.72 -4.37 -3.61
CA LEU A 37 -7.65 -5.15 -4.43
C LEU A 37 -7.01 -6.46 -4.92
N SER A 38 -5.74 -6.42 -5.35
CA SER A 38 -4.99 -7.61 -5.77
C SER A 38 -4.88 -8.64 -4.65
N ILE A 39 -4.46 -8.22 -3.46
CA ILE A 39 -4.30 -9.09 -2.28
C ILE A 39 -5.65 -9.66 -1.84
N GLN A 40 -6.70 -8.84 -1.82
CA GLN A 40 -8.05 -9.30 -1.50
C GLN A 40 -8.56 -10.35 -2.50
N ASN A 41 -8.31 -10.15 -3.79
CA ASN A 41 -8.65 -11.11 -4.83
C ASN A 41 -7.88 -12.43 -4.65
N LYS A 42 -6.56 -12.35 -4.40
CA LYS A 42 -5.70 -13.50 -4.13
C LYS A 42 -6.18 -14.29 -2.91
N ARG A 43 -6.58 -13.60 -1.84
CA ARG A 43 -7.14 -14.21 -0.63
C ARG A 43 -8.50 -14.87 -0.88
N ARG A 44 -9.37 -14.26 -1.71
CA ARG A 44 -10.64 -14.89 -2.11
C ARG A 44 -10.40 -16.17 -2.94
N GLN A 45 -9.44 -16.14 -3.86
CA GLN A 45 -9.06 -17.30 -4.65
C GLN A 45 -8.48 -18.43 -3.79
N HIS A 46 -7.64 -18.11 -2.82
CA HIS A 46 -7.11 -19.11 -1.89
C HIS A 46 -8.26 -19.75 -1.07
N ASN A 47 -9.08 -18.92 -0.43
CA ASN A 47 -10.19 -19.39 0.41
C ASN A 47 -11.26 -20.20 -0.35
N CYS A 48 -11.45 -19.98 -1.66
CA CYS A 48 -12.40 -20.76 -2.46
C CYS A 48 -11.83 -22.10 -2.96
N ILE A 49 -10.51 -22.18 -3.17
CA ILE A 49 -9.81 -23.43 -3.50
C ILE A 49 -9.82 -24.38 -2.29
N ASP A 50 -9.60 -23.87 -1.08
CA ASP A 50 -9.56 -24.67 0.15
C ASP A 50 -10.94 -25.30 0.47
N LYS A 51 -12.02 -24.54 0.26
CA LYS A 51 -13.40 -25.06 0.41
C LYS A 51 -13.75 -26.19 -0.57
N LYS A 52 -13.13 -26.22 -1.74
CA LYS A 52 -13.36 -27.25 -2.76
C LYS A 52 -12.47 -28.48 -2.59
N LYS A 53 -11.30 -28.33 -1.95
CA LYS A 53 -10.36 -29.43 -1.66
C LYS A 53 -10.73 -30.29 -0.45
N ASN A 54 -11.49 -29.75 0.52
CA ASN A 54 -11.93 -30.51 1.70
C ASN A 54 -12.91 -31.67 1.41
N VAL A 55 -13.30 -31.86 0.14
CA VAL A 55 -14.17 -32.96 -0.32
C VAL A 55 -13.36 -34.10 -0.97
N ARG A 56 -12.07 -33.91 -1.28
CA ARG A 56 -11.25 -34.93 -1.96
C ARG A 56 -9.84 -34.96 -1.36
N ASN A 57 -9.60 -35.94 -0.49
CA ASN A 57 -8.27 -36.33 -0.02
C ASN A 57 -7.21 -36.20 -1.13
N GLY A 58 -6.14 -35.46 -0.87
CA GLY A 58 -4.98 -35.42 -1.76
C GLY A 58 -4.11 -34.19 -1.54
N SER A 59 -2.99 -34.41 -0.85
CA SER A 59 -1.88 -33.46 -0.71
C SER A 59 -1.52 -32.80 -2.03
N ILE A 60 -1.42 -31.47 -2.01
CA ILE A 60 -0.73 -30.72 -3.06
C ILE A 60 0.15 -29.70 -2.37
N ASN A 61 1.45 -30.00 -2.37
CA ASN A 61 2.54 -29.11 -1.96
C ASN A 61 2.64 -27.93 -2.94
N GLY A 62 1.60 -27.10 -3.02
CA GLY A 62 1.77 -25.71 -3.41
C GLY A 62 2.11 -24.97 -2.14
N THR A 63 3.30 -24.37 -2.05
CA THR A 63 3.69 -23.49 -0.94
C THR A 63 2.54 -22.57 -0.60
N GLU A 64 1.87 -22.82 0.53
CA GLU A 64 0.83 -21.94 1.04
C GLU A 64 1.48 -20.57 1.26
N PRO A 65 0.88 -19.49 0.73
CA PRO A 65 1.43 -18.15 0.87
C PRO A 65 1.41 -17.78 2.35
N LYS A 66 2.59 -17.79 2.97
CA LYS A 66 2.80 -17.67 4.41
C LYS A 66 2.32 -16.32 4.94
N TYR A 67 2.43 -15.27 4.12
CA TYR A 67 2.16 -13.90 4.56
C TYR A 67 0.81 -13.34 4.09
N LEU A 68 0.07 -14.06 3.24
CA LEU A 68 -1.19 -13.56 2.65
C LEU A 68 -2.31 -13.31 3.68
N SER A 69 -2.27 -14.01 4.82
CA SER A 69 -3.21 -13.84 5.93
C SER A 69 -2.80 -12.74 6.91
N THR A 70 -1.63 -12.14 6.73
CA THR A 70 -1.09 -11.11 7.64
C THR A 70 -1.97 -9.87 7.65
N VAL A 71 -2.17 -9.32 8.85
CA VAL A 71 -2.99 -8.11 9.07
C VAL A 71 -2.08 -6.94 9.43
N ILE A 72 -2.36 -5.79 8.84
CA ILE A 72 -1.69 -4.52 9.17
C ILE A 72 -2.58 -3.76 10.15
N PRO A 73 -2.08 -3.38 11.34
CA PRO A 73 -2.81 -2.53 12.27
C PRO A 73 -3.17 -1.18 11.62
N TYR A 74 -4.41 -0.72 11.84
CA TYR A 74 -4.87 0.57 11.34
C TYR A 74 -5.84 1.19 12.35
N ASP A 75 -5.60 2.44 12.75
CA ASP A 75 -6.52 3.19 13.62
C ASP A 75 -7.41 4.11 12.75
N PRO A 76 -8.72 3.84 12.64
CA PRO A 76 -9.62 4.69 11.88
C PRO A 76 -9.79 6.09 12.48
N LYS A 77 -9.45 6.30 13.76
CA LYS A 77 -9.52 7.62 14.42
C LYS A 77 -8.38 8.54 13.99
N GLN A 78 -7.28 7.99 13.49
CA GLN A 78 -6.11 8.75 13.03
C GLN A 78 -6.36 9.45 11.68
N GLY A 79 -7.50 9.20 11.04
CA GLY A 79 -7.84 9.77 9.74
C GLY A 79 -7.10 9.08 8.58
N SER A 80 -7.12 9.69 7.41
CA SER A 80 -6.42 9.16 6.24
C SER A 80 -4.91 9.17 6.45
N PRO A 81 -4.19 8.09 6.08
CA PRO A 81 -2.74 8.04 6.25
C PRO A 81 -2.05 9.13 5.45
N SER A 82 -1.04 9.77 6.04
CA SER A 82 -0.15 10.72 5.34
C SER A 82 0.65 10.04 4.24
N ASN A 83 1.14 10.80 3.25
CA ASN A 83 1.95 10.26 2.14
C ASN A 83 3.13 9.38 2.60
N PRO A 84 3.91 9.75 3.64
CA PRO A 84 4.97 8.90 4.17
C PRO A 84 4.44 7.57 4.75
N THR A 85 3.32 7.61 5.45
CA THR A 85 2.68 6.42 6.04
C THR A 85 2.14 5.52 4.93
N LEU A 86 1.49 6.11 3.92
CA LEU A 86 0.94 5.41 2.77
C LEU A 86 2.05 4.67 1.99
N GLN A 87 3.23 5.28 1.82
CA GLN A 87 4.38 4.58 1.23
C GLN A 87 4.82 3.35 2.02
N ILE A 88 4.87 3.42 3.35
CA ILE A 88 5.22 2.27 4.19
C ILE A 88 4.17 1.16 4.01
N LEU A 89 2.88 1.53 4.02
CA LEU A 89 1.78 0.59 3.77
C LEU A 89 1.91 -0.06 2.38
N ILE A 90 2.23 0.70 1.33
CA ILE A 90 2.46 0.17 -0.02
C ILE A 90 3.60 -0.87 -0.01
N LYS A 91 4.73 -0.57 0.65
CA LYS A 91 5.86 -1.51 0.76
C LYS A 91 5.47 -2.81 1.47
N ILE A 92 4.71 -2.73 2.56
CA ILE A 92 4.20 -3.91 3.27
C ILE A 92 3.26 -4.72 2.35
N LEU A 93 2.34 -4.05 1.65
CA LEU A 93 1.41 -4.73 0.74
C LEU A 93 2.13 -5.40 -0.44
N GLN A 94 3.15 -4.77 -1.01
CA GLN A 94 4.00 -5.39 -2.03
C GLN A 94 4.68 -6.64 -1.49
N ALA A 95 5.31 -6.55 -0.31
CA ALA A 95 5.96 -7.67 0.35
C ALA A 95 4.99 -8.82 0.64
N ILE A 96 3.75 -8.51 1.07
CA ILE A 96 2.69 -9.53 1.27
C ILE A 96 2.29 -10.16 -0.07
N ASN A 97 2.10 -9.36 -1.12
CA ASN A 97 1.69 -9.87 -2.42
C ASN A 97 2.75 -10.80 -3.04
N GLU A 98 4.02 -10.53 -2.77
CA GLU A 98 5.18 -11.32 -3.23
C GLU A 98 5.58 -12.46 -2.28
N ASP A 99 4.86 -12.65 -1.17
CA ASP A 99 5.20 -13.61 -0.10
C ASP A 99 6.64 -13.44 0.45
N SER A 100 7.09 -12.18 0.54
CA SER A 100 8.44 -11.82 0.95
C SER A 100 8.70 -12.07 2.44
N PRO A 101 9.87 -12.61 2.83
CA PRO A 101 10.24 -12.78 4.24
C PRO A 101 10.50 -11.46 4.98
N THR A 102 10.45 -10.33 4.29
CA THR A 102 10.64 -8.99 4.88
C THR A 102 9.39 -8.46 5.59
N VAL A 103 8.22 -9.09 5.40
CA VAL A 103 6.94 -8.68 5.99
C VAL A 103 7.01 -8.45 7.50
N PRO A 104 7.58 -9.37 8.33
CA PRO A 104 7.66 -9.17 9.77
C PRO A 104 8.49 -7.95 10.18
N THR A 105 9.61 -7.71 9.49
CA THR A 105 10.47 -6.54 9.73
C THR A 105 9.75 -5.26 9.39
N LEU A 106 9.14 -5.17 8.21
CA LEU A 106 8.40 -3.99 7.77
C LEU A 106 7.21 -3.66 8.68
N LEU A 107 6.51 -4.68 9.18
CA LEU A 107 5.44 -4.51 10.16
C LEU A 107 5.96 -4.02 11.50
N THR A 108 7.07 -4.57 11.98
CA THR A 108 7.69 -4.15 13.24
C THR A 108 8.09 -2.68 13.16
N ASP A 109 8.78 -2.27 12.09
CA ASP A 109 9.19 -0.90 11.87
C ASP A 109 7.98 0.05 11.78
N TYR A 110 6.92 -0.36 11.09
CA TYR A 110 5.68 0.41 10.99
C TYR A 110 5.03 0.61 12.36
N ILE A 111 4.91 -0.46 13.15
CA ILE A 111 4.32 -0.41 14.49
C ILE A 111 5.13 0.52 15.39
N LEU A 112 6.45 0.34 15.43
CA LEU A 112 7.33 1.17 16.24
C LEU A 112 7.24 2.64 15.82
N LYS A 113 7.23 2.93 14.52
CA LYS A 113 7.20 4.31 14.02
C LYS A 113 5.87 5.02 14.21
N VAL A 114 4.74 4.32 14.05
CA VAL A 114 3.39 4.93 14.04
C VAL A 114 2.69 4.82 15.38
N PHE A 115 2.92 3.76 16.13
CA PHE A 115 2.22 3.49 17.40
C PHE A 115 3.12 3.59 18.63
N CYS A 116 4.45 3.52 18.48
CA CYS A 116 5.39 3.66 19.58
C CYS A 116 6.47 4.72 19.30
N PRO A 117 6.11 5.96 18.94
CA PRO A 117 7.09 7.01 18.73
C PRO A 117 7.91 7.19 20.03
N THR A 118 9.22 7.01 19.90
CA THR A 118 10.20 7.18 20.99
C THR A 118 10.66 8.63 21.07
#